data_AF-A0A6P0Y8D6-F1
#
_entry.id   AF-A0A6P0Y8D6-F1
#
_cell.length_a   1.000
_cell.length_b   1.000
_cell.length_c   1.000
_cell.angle_alpha   90.00
_cell.angle_beta   90.00
_cell.angle_gamma   90.00
#
_symmetry.space_group_name_H-M   'P 1'
#
loop_
_entity.id
_entity.type
_entity.pdbx_description
1 polymer ?
#
loop_
_entity_poly.entity_id
_entity_poly.type
_entity_poly.pdbx_seq_one_letter_code
_entity_poly.pdbx_strand_id
1 'polypeptide(L)'
;MAASIKEIQQNIIKIQGLIKQAQNPAQKKTFSEILNNLQGQLEEALKKQKSTQKTSQKLEIQKIVKSIEPEQKSTTESLLAAKLQSKPLPETTQKLEPKSTTKTTQKLEPKSTAETTQKLEPKSTTKTTQKLEPKPTPAISTSPLSETQNTPPIQAESEPLPEPPNTPVIPPEQEQKTSVESTTILSESEPIAKDKSETKTSNKIFQGLGIIEGKIIKRFEDNDKYYNVVVGEKTYKLIIHRRRVLDFVKATYNPDETQLLLVYPNLVHYRQPKERTLPLKISFTIVAVLQELRHGLKVNEFRLCGIYQQIGLYSGTVISVHRNKTEHLKHFVNRNKDRAKNLLRANHIPIFWEDSPVKPFQYNPNLDKDKQADRYFVEIKAQFLPDREQWGFIELLGEPTLQLPDFMKPPKPGGTKSKSDNKEKVEKMNQELDTKQ
;
A
#
# COMPACT_ATOMS: atom_id res chain seq x y z
N MET A 1 17.87 6.73 -13.17
CA MET A 1 18.59 8.02 -12.93
C MET A 1 18.56 9.01 -14.10
N ALA A 2 18.47 8.61 -15.37
CA ALA A 2 18.52 9.54 -16.50
C ALA A 2 17.31 10.51 -16.65
N ALA A 3 16.21 10.29 -15.92
CA ALA A 3 15.00 11.12 -15.99
C ALA A 3 15.20 12.58 -15.49
N SER A 4 16.23 12.85 -14.68
CA SER A 4 16.29 14.06 -13.84
C SER A 4 16.71 15.36 -14.55
N ILE A 5 17.62 15.32 -15.54
CA ILE A 5 18.24 16.55 -16.08
C ILE A 5 17.28 17.36 -16.96
N LYS A 6 16.53 16.72 -17.85
CA LYS A 6 15.57 17.44 -18.74
C LYS A 6 14.44 18.09 -17.95
N GLU A 7 14.00 17.46 -16.86
CA GLU A 7 12.95 18.00 -15.98
C GLU A 7 13.45 19.24 -15.21
N ILE A 8 14.66 19.18 -14.65
CA ILE A 8 15.29 20.35 -13.99
C ILE A 8 15.43 21.52 -14.99
N GLN A 9 15.87 21.25 -16.23
CA GLN A 9 15.94 22.27 -17.29
C GLN A 9 14.57 22.89 -17.62
N GLN A 10 13.51 22.08 -17.75
CA GLN A 10 12.15 22.60 -17.97
C GLN A 10 11.64 23.43 -16.79
N ASN A 11 11.96 23.04 -15.56
CA ASN A 11 11.55 23.77 -14.36
C ASN A 11 12.31 25.10 -14.22
N ILE A 12 13.60 25.16 -14.57
CA ILE A 12 14.37 26.40 -14.69
C ILE A 12 13.69 27.38 -15.66
N ILE A 13 13.29 26.92 -16.86
CA ILE A 13 12.61 27.75 -17.87
C ILE A 13 11.27 28.28 -17.33
N LYS A 14 10.47 27.44 -16.65
CA LYS A 14 9.19 27.86 -16.04
C LYS A 14 9.40 28.94 -14.96
N ILE A 15 10.35 28.73 -14.04
CA ILE A 15 10.65 29.69 -12.96
C ILE A 15 11.18 31.02 -13.53
N GLN A 16 12.03 30.99 -14.56
CA GLN A 16 12.46 32.20 -15.26
C GLN A 16 11.28 32.96 -15.92
N GLY A 17 10.28 32.25 -16.42
CA GLY A 17 9.02 32.85 -16.90
C GLY A 17 8.25 33.55 -15.76
N LEU A 18 8.11 32.90 -14.61
CA LEU A 18 7.44 33.48 -13.43
C LEU A 18 8.17 34.70 -12.85
N ILE A 19 9.51 34.71 -12.85
CA ILE A 19 10.30 35.89 -12.42
C ILE A 19 10.01 37.11 -13.31
N LYS A 20 9.84 36.91 -14.62
CA LYS A 20 9.50 37.97 -15.59
C LYS A 20 8.07 38.48 -15.41
N GLN A 21 7.13 37.61 -15.05
CA GLN A 21 5.71 37.95 -14.86
C GLN A 21 5.40 38.51 -13.47
N ALA A 22 6.20 38.19 -12.45
CA ALA A 22 6.00 38.66 -11.09
C ALA A 22 6.13 40.19 -11.01
N GLN A 23 5.10 40.86 -10.48
CA GLN A 23 5.15 42.29 -10.16
C GLN A 23 5.63 42.55 -8.73
N ASN A 24 5.35 41.63 -7.81
CA ASN A 24 5.69 41.77 -6.38
C ASN A 24 7.18 41.43 -6.12
N PRO A 25 7.94 42.29 -5.40
CA PRO A 25 9.37 42.05 -5.13
C PRO A 25 9.63 40.84 -4.23
N ALA A 26 8.74 40.53 -3.28
CA ALA A 26 8.86 39.32 -2.45
C ALA A 26 8.70 38.04 -3.28
N GLN A 27 7.76 38.03 -4.23
CA GLN A 27 7.61 36.90 -5.17
C GLN A 27 8.85 36.74 -6.06
N LYS A 28 9.41 37.84 -6.60
CA LYS A 28 10.68 37.80 -7.35
C LYS A 28 11.81 37.20 -6.52
N LYS A 29 11.92 37.56 -5.23
CA LYS A 29 12.91 36.98 -4.31
C LYS A 29 12.72 35.47 -4.15
N THR A 30 11.51 35.01 -3.80
CA THR A 30 11.20 33.58 -3.64
C THR A 30 11.46 32.77 -4.92
N PHE A 31 11.07 33.28 -6.09
CA PHE A 31 11.35 32.60 -7.36
C PHE A 31 12.85 32.59 -7.69
N SER A 32 13.61 33.60 -7.31
CA SER A 32 15.07 33.64 -7.48
C SER A 32 15.79 32.63 -6.57
N GLU A 33 15.33 32.47 -5.33
CA GLU A 33 15.83 31.42 -4.41
C GLU A 33 15.56 30.01 -4.95
N ILE A 34 14.36 29.77 -5.52
CA ILE A 34 14.02 28.51 -6.19
C ILE A 34 14.89 28.29 -7.43
N LEU A 35 15.14 29.33 -8.23
CA LEU A 35 15.99 29.24 -9.42
C LEU A 35 17.43 28.83 -9.07
N ASN A 36 18.03 29.47 -8.06
CA ASN A 36 19.38 29.15 -7.59
C ASN A 36 19.48 27.70 -7.09
N ASN A 37 18.47 27.21 -6.38
CA ASN A 37 18.40 25.81 -5.92
C ASN A 37 18.36 24.83 -7.11
N LEU A 38 17.49 25.07 -8.09
CA LEU A 38 17.39 24.24 -9.30
C LEU A 38 18.68 24.24 -10.13
N GLN A 39 19.39 25.37 -10.20
CA GLN A 39 20.71 25.45 -10.86
C GLN A 39 21.75 24.59 -10.13
N GLY A 40 21.81 24.65 -8.79
CA GLY A 40 22.68 23.77 -8.01
C GLY A 40 22.40 22.28 -8.21
N GLN A 41 21.12 21.88 -8.27
CA GLN A 41 20.72 20.51 -8.59
C GLN A 41 21.15 20.09 -10.00
N LEU A 42 21.05 20.98 -10.99
CA LEU A 42 21.49 20.73 -12.37
C LEU A 42 23.01 20.48 -12.43
N GLU A 43 23.80 21.30 -11.75
CA GLU A 43 25.26 21.12 -11.68
C GLU A 43 25.64 19.82 -11.00
N GLU A 44 25.00 19.46 -9.89
CA GLU A 44 25.26 18.21 -9.19
C GLU A 44 24.88 16.99 -10.05
N ALA A 45 23.75 17.04 -10.76
CA ALA A 45 23.33 16.00 -11.69
C ALA A 45 24.30 15.84 -12.87
N LEU A 46 24.77 16.94 -13.46
CA LEU A 46 25.79 16.93 -14.52
C LEU A 46 27.15 16.42 -14.02
N LYS A 47 27.54 16.75 -12.78
CA LYS A 47 28.75 16.22 -12.14
C LYS A 47 28.66 14.72 -11.89
N LYS A 48 27.51 14.24 -11.42
CA LYS A 48 27.19 12.80 -11.28
C LYS A 48 27.27 12.10 -12.64
N GLN A 49 26.64 12.64 -13.70
CA GLN A 49 26.71 12.06 -15.05
C GLN A 49 28.15 11.94 -15.58
N LYS A 50 28.98 12.98 -15.41
CA LYS A 50 30.41 12.95 -15.79
C LYS A 50 31.23 11.93 -15.00
N SER A 51 30.88 11.66 -13.74
CA SER A 51 31.49 10.62 -12.92
C SER A 51 31.21 9.22 -13.49
N THR A 52 29.96 8.95 -13.88
CA THR A 52 29.53 7.64 -14.41
C THR A 52 30.04 7.36 -15.82
N GLN A 53 30.40 8.37 -16.60
CA GLN A 53 30.94 8.25 -17.96
C GLN A 53 32.48 8.24 -18.05
N LYS A 54 33.20 7.96 -16.95
CA LYS A 54 34.66 7.76 -17.00
C LYS A 54 35.09 6.39 -17.57
N THR A 55 34.15 5.67 -18.18
CA THR A 55 34.44 4.59 -19.14
C THR A 55 33.74 4.95 -20.45
N SER A 56 34.52 5.00 -21.54
CA SER A 56 34.13 5.29 -22.93
C SER A 56 33.85 6.76 -23.33
N GLN A 57 34.81 7.25 -24.11
CA GLN A 57 34.74 8.32 -25.14
C GLN A 57 34.72 9.79 -24.70
N LYS A 58 35.88 10.42 -24.95
CA LYS A 58 36.21 11.85 -24.82
C LYS A 58 36.33 12.44 -26.22
N LEU A 59 35.27 13.05 -26.77
CA LEU A 59 35.30 14.21 -27.70
C LEU A 59 33.87 14.56 -28.16
N GLU A 60 33.28 15.66 -27.64
CA GLU A 60 32.25 16.46 -28.39
C GLU A 60 31.81 17.74 -27.64
N ILE A 61 31.83 17.74 -26.30
CA ILE A 61 31.14 18.77 -25.48
C ILE A 61 31.81 20.18 -25.50
N GLN A 62 33.01 20.34 -26.09
CA GLN A 62 33.66 21.66 -26.17
C GLN A 62 32.95 22.68 -27.10
N LYS A 63 32.04 22.25 -27.98
CA LYS A 63 31.31 23.17 -28.88
C LYS A 63 30.14 23.92 -28.23
N ILE A 64 29.53 23.37 -27.18
CA ILE A 64 28.27 23.91 -26.63
C ILE A 64 28.52 24.97 -25.54
N VAL A 65 29.56 24.78 -24.71
CA VAL A 65 29.88 25.71 -23.60
C VAL A 65 30.34 27.09 -24.10
N LYS A 66 30.86 27.18 -25.32
CA LYS A 66 31.38 28.43 -25.91
C LYS A 66 30.31 29.38 -26.49
N SER A 67 29.03 29.03 -26.41
CA SER A 67 27.94 29.80 -27.03
C SER A 67 27.01 30.49 -26.03
N ILE A 68 27.32 30.47 -24.73
CA ILE A 68 26.53 31.09 -23.67
C ILE A 68 27.47 31.85 -22.73
N GLU A 69 27.87 33.05 -23.15
CA GLU A 69 28.62 34.02 -22.35
C GLU A 69 27.99 35.40 -22.60
N PRO A 70 27.40 36.06 -21.58
CA PRO A 70 26.94 37.44 -21.71
C PRO A 70 28.12 38.39 -21.49
N GLU A 71 28.29 39.38 -22.37
CA GLU A 71 29.23 40.47 -22.13
C GLU A 71 28.89 41.22 -20.83
N GLN A 72 29.82 41.27 -19.89
CA GLN A 72 30.01 42.47 -19.06
C GLN A 72 31.51 42.74 -18.84
N LYS A 73 31.92 43.95 -19.23
CA LYS A 73 33.28 44.48 -19.00
C LYS A 73 33.34 45.10 -17.60
N SER A 74 34.36 44.76 -16.81
CA SER A 74 35.39 45.73 -16.37
C SER A 74 36.35 45.16 -15.30
N THR A 75 37.64 45.41 -15.51
CA THR A 75 38.67 45.87 -14.55
C THR A 75 38.47 45.52 -13.06
N THR A 76 39.39 44.86 -12.34
CA THR A 76 40.80 45.28 -12.18
C THR A 76 41.70 44.12 -11.71
N GLU A 77 43.01 44.26 -11.91
CA GLU A 77 44.07 43.28 -11.60
C GLU A 77 44.36 43.13 -10.09
N SER A 78 44.98 41.99 -9.69
CA SER A 78 46.41 41.94 -9.30
C SER A 78 46.77 40.86 -8.25
N LEU A 79 47.83 40.09 -8.55
CA LEU A 79 48.79 39.37 -7.66
C LEU A 79 48.25 38.55 -6.45
N LEU A 80 48.59 37.27 -6.28
CA LEU A 80 49.98 36.82 -6.06
C LEU A 80 50.16 35.30 -6.29
N ALA A 81 51.39 34.88 -6.57
CA ALA A 81 51.75 33.47 -6.77
C ALA A 81 53.05 33.06 -6.04
N ALA A 82 53.01 31.92 -5.33
CA ALA A 82 54.16 31.07 -4.96
C ALA A 82 53.61 29.68 -4.54
N LYS A 83 54.01 28.49 -5.02
CA LYS A 83 55.28 27.89 -5.50
C LYS A 83 55.89 26.96 -4.44
N LEU A 84 55.81 25.63 -4.68
CA LEU A 84 56.68 24.49 -4.27
C LEU A 84 55.91 23.20 -4.69
N GLN A 85 56.38 22.19 -5.46
CA GLN A 85 57.60 21.36 -5.43
C GLN A 85 57.79 20.60 -4.09
N SER A 86 58.10 19.28 -4.01
CA SER A 86 58.13 18.18 -5.00
C SER A 86 58.49 16.81 -4.35
N LYS A 87 58.02 15.69 -4.94
CA LYS A 87 58.61 14.31 -4.91
C LYS A 87 58.55 13.44 -3.61
N PRO A 88 58.78 12.09 -3.70
CA PRO A 88 58.13 11.09 -2.82
C PRO A 88 59.02 9.96 -2.22
N LEU A 89 58.39 9.11 -1.37
CA LEU A 89 58.71 7.71 -0.98
C LEU A 89 60.09 7.47 -0.27
N PRO A 90 60.22 6.39 0.56
CA PRO A 90 60.22 5.00 0.08
C PRO A 90 59.43 3.98 0.94
N GLU A 91 59.41 2.74 0.45
CA GLU A 91 58.80 1.53 1.04
C GLU A 91 59.63 0.96 2.21
N THR A 92 59.03 0.09 3.05
CA THR A 92 59.75 -1.03 3.69
C THR A 92 58.80 -2.20 3.94
N THR A 93 59.28 -3.41 3.62
CA THR A 93 58.55 -4.68 3.61
C THR A 93 58.88 -5.56 4.84
N GLN A 94 57.91 -6.34 5.32
CA GLN A 94 58.07 -7.61 6.08
C GLN A 94 56.64 -8.18 6.27
N LYS A 95 56.19 -9.29 5.68
CA LYS A 95 56.68 -10.68 5.57
C LYS A 95 56.71 -11.43 6.91
N LEU A 96 55.66 -12.23 7.16
CA LEU A 96 55.71 -13.46 7.95
C LEU A 96 54.46 -14.34 7.65
N GLU A 97 54.70 -15.53 7.10
CA GLU A 97 53.78 -16.68 7.05
C GLU A 97 54.46 -17.85 7.84
N PRO A 98 53.95 -19.10 7.84
CA PRO A 98 52.70 -19.57 8.43
C PRO A 98 52.92 -20.79 9.36
N LYS A 99 51.87 -21.23 10.07
CA LYS A 99 51.65 -22.58 10.67
C LYS A 99 50.37 -22.53 11.52
N SER A 100 49.58 -23.60 11.76
CA SER A 100 49.40 -24.90 11.09
C SER A 100 48.31 -25.67 11.86
N THR A 101 47.44 -26.44 11.18
CA THR A 101 46.70 -27.64 11.69
C THR A 101 45.81 -27.48 12.95
N THR A 102 44.59 -28.04 13.04
CA THR A 102 44.30 -29.49 12.91
C THR A 102 42.80 -29.76 12.68
N LYS A 103 42.49 -30.91 12.08
CA LYS A 103 41.14 -31.47 11.82
C LYS A 103 40.39 -31.87 13.11
N THR A 104 39.06 -32.03 13.02
CA THR A 104 38.34 -33.21 13.57
C THR A 104 37.01 -33.41 12.81
N THR A 105 36.56 -34.66 12.69
CA THR A 105 35.41 -35.08 11.85
C THR A 105 34.53 -36.10 12.58
N GLN A 106 33.21 -35.86 12.60
CA GLN A 106 32.08 -36.80 12.79
C GLN A 106 30.87 -36.15 12.08
N LYS A 107 29.88 -36.81 11.44
CA LYS A 107 29.58 -38.21 11.10
C LYS A 107 29.34 -39.20 12.25
N LEU A 108 28.05 -39.49 12.52
CA LEU A 108 27.54 -40.79 12.97
C LEU A 108 26.02 -40.94 12.72
N GLU A 109 25.70 -41.97 11.94
CA GLU A 109 24.45 -42.75 11.81
C GLU A 109 24.93 -44.24 11.75
N PRO A 110 24.12 -45.34 11.86
CA PRO A 110 22.70 -45.50 11.45
C PRO A 110 21.84 -46.53 12.29
N LYS A 111 20.73 -47.01 11.67
CA LYS A 111 19.87 -48.22 11.93
C LYS A 111 18.66 -48.03 12.87
N SER A 112 17.41 -48.12 12.37
CA SER A 112 16.58 -49.29 11.95
C SER A 112 15.96 -50.06 13.13
N THR A 113 14.70 -50.50 13.11
CA THR A 113 14.14 -51.57 12.24
C THR A 113 12.59 -51.65 12.36
N ALA A 114 11.91 -52.15 11.29
CA ALA A 114 10.60 -52.87 11.13
C ALA A 114 9.59 -53.01 12.33
N GLU A 115 8.30 -53.36 12.19
CA GLU A 115 7.32 -53.66 11.12
C GLU A 115 5.92 -53.80 11.79
N THR A 116 4.80 -53.78 11.03
CA THR A 116 3.67 -54.76 11.13
C THR A 116 2.38 -54.27 10.43
N THR A 117 1.70 -55.23 9.81
CA THR A 117 0.59 -55.14 8.85
C THR A 117 -0.81 -55.33 9.46
N GLN A 118 -1.85 -54.70 8.87
CA GLN A 118 -3.24 -55.20 8.72
C GLN A 118 -4.01 -54.16 7.87
N LYS A 119 -4.47 -54.39 6.62
CA LYS A 119 -5.35 -55.43 6.03
C LYS A 119 -6.79 -55.40 6.56
N LEU A 120 -7.71 -54.79 5.79
CA LEU A 120 -9.14 -55.15 5.72
C LEU A 120 -9.85 -54.44 4.53
N GLU A 121 -10.01 -55.17 3.42
CA GLU A 121 -11.14 -55.08 2.49
C GLU A 121 -12.22 -56.10 2.93
N PRO A 122 -13.46 -56.20 2.37
CA PRO A 122 -13.96 -55.61 1.11
C PRO A 122 -15.41 -55.02 1.15
N LYS A 123 -15.84 -54.35 0.06
CA LYS A 123 -16.94 -54.87 -0.81
C LYS A 123 -17.27 -53.97 -2.02
N SER A 124 -17.46 -54.66 -3.13
CA SER A 124 -17.94 -54.22 -4.45
C SER A 124 -19.22 -53.37 -4.46
N THR A 125 -19.33 -52.47 -5.45
CA THR A 125 -20.45 -52.53 -6.40
C THR A 125 -20.06 -52.02 -7.79
N THR A 126 -20.43 -52.79 -8.80
CA THR A 126 -20.21 -52.54 -10.23
C THR A 126 -21.16 -51.46 -10.77
N LYS A 127 -20.72 -50.61 -11.71
CA LYS A 127 -21.48 -50.31 -12.96
C LYS A 127 -20.74 -49.42 -13.99
N THR A 128 -20.51 -50.04 -15.14
CA THR A 128 -20.79 -49.53 -16.50
C THR A 128 -20.02 -48.33 -17.08
N THR A 129 -19.14 -48.72 -18.01
CA THR A 129 -18.49 -48.01 -19.12
C THR A 129 -19.39 -47.13 -20.01
N GLN A 130 -18.87 -45.98 -20.43
CA GLN A 130 -19.05 -45.28 -21.72
C GLN A 130 -18.05 -44.09 -21.69
N LYS A 131 -16.86 -44.12 -22.29
CA LYS A 131 -16.48 -44.17 -23.71
C LYS A 131 -17.29 -43.23 -24.62
N LEU A 132 -16.71 -42.07 -24.91
CA LEU A 132 -16.84 -41.36 -26.19
C LEU A 132 -15.63 -40.42 -26.37
N GLU A 133 -15.03 -40.47 -27.56
CA GLU A 133 -13.84 -39.72 -27.98
C GLU A 133 -14.22 -38.40 -28.72
N PRO A 134 -13.25 -37.50 -29.01
CA PRO A 134 -13.54 -36.07 -29.28
C PRO A 134 -13.50 -35.69 -30.78
N LYS A 135 -13.44 -34.36 -31.03
CA LYS A 135 -13.23 -33.61 -32.30
C LYS A 135 -14.50 -33.41 -33.19
N PRO A 136 -14.50 -32.43 -34.13
CA PRO A 136 -13.45 -31.46 -34.45
C PRO A 136 -13.85 -29.96 -34.55
N THR A 137 -12.82 -29.12 -34.54
CA THR A 137 -12.77 -27.75 -35.05
C THR A 137 -13.05 -27.67 -36.57
N PRO A 138 -13.63 -26.59 -37.09
CA PRO A 138 -13.39 -26.12 -38.46
C PRO A 138 -12.48 -24.88 -38.48
N ALA A 139 -11.72 -24.71 -39.56
CA ALA A 139 -10.73 -23.64 -39.71
C ALA A 139 -10.91 -22.89 -41.05
N ILE A 140 -10.39 -21.65 -41.07
CA ILE A 140 -10.01 -20.86 -42.27
C ILE A 140 -11.15 -20.37 -43.18
N SER A 141 -11.21 -19.04 -43.37
CA SER A 141 -11.42 -18.42 -44.69
C SER A 141 -10.73 -17.05 -44.73
N THR A 142 -10.38 -16.58 -45.93
CA THR A 142 -9.34 -15.56 -46.17
C THR A 142 -9.80 -14.43 -47.12
N SER A 143 -9.48 -13.18 -46.75
CA SER A 143 -9.18 -12.05 -47.68
C SER A 143 -10.33 -11.50 -48.57
N PRO A 144 -10.17 -10.38 -49.32
CA PRO A 144 -9.27 -9.21 -49.18
C PRO A 144 -9.96 -7.81 -49.36
N LEU A 145 -9.15 -6.73 -49.25
CA LEU A 145 -9.22 -5.39 -49.89
C LEU A 145 -10.50 -4.51 -49.84
N SER A 146 -10.31 -3.26 -49.41
CA SER A 146 -10.53 -2.07 -50.27
C SER A 146 -9.90 -0.80 -49.68
N GLU A 147 -9.25 0.00 -50.53
CA GLU A 147 -8.78 1.36 -50.24
C GLU A 147 -9.92 2.36 -50.45
N THR A 148 -9.94 3.47 -49.71
CA THR A 148 -10.14 4.79 -50.34
C THR A 148 -9.54 5.91 -49.50
N GLN A 149 -8.88 6.84 -50.18
CA GLN A 149 -8.40 8.11 -49.64
C GLN A 149 -9.58 9.09 -49.46
N ASN A 150 -9.48 10.09 -48.58
CA ASN A 150 -9.63 11.51 -48.93
C ASN A 150 -9.53 12.47 -47.73
N THR A 151 -8.97 13.65 -47.98
CA THR A 151 -8.74 14.79 -47.06
C THR A 151 -8.30 15.98 -47.94
N PRO A 152 -8.51 17.28 -47.60
CA PRO A 152 -9.57 17.97 -46.84
C PRO A 152 -10.35 18.93 -47.80
N PRO A 153 -11.00 20.03 -47.33
CA PRO A 153 -10.25 21.27 -47.10
C PRO A 153 -10.65 22.08 -45.85
N ILE A 154 -9.84 23.11 -45.59
CA ILE A 154 -9.82 24.05 -44.46
C ILE A 154 -10.92 25.12 -44.58
N GLN A 155 -11.55 25.50 -43.46
CA GLN A 155 -11.94 26.90 -43.18
C GLN A 155 -11.65 27.24 -41.70
N ALA A 156 -11.20 28.47 -41.46
CA ALA A 156 -11.00 29.05 -40.12
C ALA A 156 -12.22 29.89 -39.72
N GLU A 157 -12.30 30.33 -38.46
CA GLU A 157 -12.58 31.73 -38.04
C GLU A 157 -13.02 31.85 -36.55
N SER A 158 -12.69 33.00 -35.93
CA SER A 158 -13.19 33.57 -34.67
C SER A 158 -12.79 32.96 -33.31
N GLU A 159 -11.91 33.69 -32.59
CA GLU A 159 -11.85 33.73 -31.12
C GLU A 159 -13.12 34.37 -30.52
N PRO A 160 -13.41 34.08 -29.24
CA PRO A 160 -13.81 35.15 -28.33
C PRO A 160 -12.97 35.18 -27.02
N LEU A 161 -12.60 36.39 -26.59
CA LEU A 161 -12.01 36.65 -25.27
C LEU A 161 -12.95 36.24 -24.13
N PRO A 162 -12.45 35.65 -23.03
CA PRO A 162 -13.16 35.59 -21.76
C PRO A 162 -12.89 36.85 -20.90
N GLU A 163 -13.97 37.41 -20.35
CA GLU A 163 -13.93 38.51 -19.36
C GLU A 163 -13.31 38.08 -18.02
N PRO A 164 -12.71 39.00 -17.24
CA PRO A 164 -12.13 38.68 -15.93
C PRO A 164 -13.21 38.42 -14.86
N PRO A 165 -13.09 37.36 -14.04
CA PRO A 165 -14.05 37.06 -12.98
C PRO A 165 -13.91 38.01 -11.78
N ASN A 166 -15.07 38.44 -11.24
CA ASN A 166 -15.19 39.35 -10.11
C ASN A 166 -14.47 38.89 -8.83
N THR A 167 -13.81 39.84 -8.18
CA THR A 167 -13.17 39.72 -6.86
C THR A 167 -14.20 39.53 -5.73
N PRO A 168 -14.12 38.47 -4.90
CA PRO A 168 -14.82 38.41 -3.63
C PRO A 168 -14.11 39.26 -2.56
N VAL A 169 -14.87 40.11 -1.88
CA VAL A 169 -14.40 40.95 -0.77
C VAL A 169 -13.94 40.10 0.42
N ILE A 170 -12.80 40.46 1.02
CA ILE A 170 -12.29 39.90 2.28
C ILE A 170 -12.73 40.80 3.45
N PRO A 171 -13.47 40.28 4.45
CA PRO A 171 -13.59 40.90 5.77
C PRO A 171 -12.38 40.56 6.68
N PRO A 172 -11.98 41.44 7.60
CA PRO A 172 -10.71 41.32 8.31
C PRO A 172 -10.71 40.36 9.51
N GLU A 173 -9.58 39.68 9.65
CA GLU A 173 -8.74 39.64 10.87
C GLU A 173 -9.44 39.78 12.24
N GLN A 174 -9.43 38.68 13.02
CA GLN A 174 -9.59 38.73 14.48
C GLN A 174 -8.38 38.08 15.16
N GLU A 175 -7.80 38.84 16.09
CA GLU A 175 -6.56 38.53 16.79
C GLU A 175 -6.74 37.35 17.76
N GLN A 176 -5.89 36.32 17.64
CA GLN A 176 -5.78 35.28 18.67
C GLN A 176 -4.78 35.71 19.74
N LYS A 177 -5.32 36.11 20.91
CA LYS A 177 -4.51 36.48 22.07
C LYS A 177 -4.02 35.21 22.80
N THR A 178 -2.75 34.89 22.62
CA THR A 178 -2.07 33.84 23.37
C THR A 178 -1.98 34.23 24.85
N SER A 179 -2.38 33.32 25.75
CA SER A 179 -2.00 33.38 27.16
C SER A 179 -1.45 32.03 27.56
N VAL A 180 -0.25 32.02 28.13
CA VAL A 180 0.47 30.84 28.60
C VAL A 180 0.72 31.05 30.07
N GLU A 181 0.17 30.19 30.93
CA GLU A 181 0.62 30.12 32.32
C GLU A 181 0.59 28.67 32.80
N SER A 182 1.78 28.19 33.19
CA SER A 182 2.00 26.90 33.83
C SER A 182 1.79 27.03 35.33
N THR A 183 1.37 25.97 36.03
CA THR A 183 1.99 25.53 37.30
C THR A 183 1.49 24.13 37.69
N THR A 184 2.43 23.31 38.16
CA THR A 184 2.25 21.95 38.68
C THR A 184 1.98 21.98 40.19
N ILE A 185 1.24 21.00 40.75
CA ILE A 185 1.58 20.28 42.01
C ILE A 185 0.60 19.11 42.25
N LEU A 186 1.10 18.04 42.87
CA LEU A 186 0.38 16.79 43.19
C LEU A 186 -0.39 16.88 44.52
N SER A 187 -1.36 15.97 44.74
CA SER A 187 -1.46 15.14 45.96
C SER A 187 -2.48 13.99 45.84
N GLU A 188 -2.16 12.87 46.51
CA GLU A 188 -3.03 11.72 46.87
C GLU A 188 -4.22 12.13 47.79
N SER A 189 -5.29 11.37 48.05
CA SER A 189 -5.52 9.90 48.06
C SER A 189 -7.00 9.48 47.84
N GLU A 190 -7.23 8.17 47.64
CA GLU A 190 -8.50 7.40 47.53
C GLU A 190 -9.47 7.44 48.75
N PRO A 191 -10.68 6.77 48.74
CA PRO A 191 -11.46 6.12 47.65
C PRO A 191 -13.00 6.44 47.64
N ILE A 192 -13.75 5.67 46.82
CA ILE A 192 -15.22 5.41 46.84
C ILE A 192 -16.12 6.35 46.02
N ALA A 193 -16.51 5.89 44.82
CA ALA A 193 -17.91 5.53 44.51
C ALA A 193 -18.01 4.88 43.11
N LYS A 194 -19.04 4.04 42.92
CA LYS A 194 -19.34 3.44 41.60
C LYS A 194 -19.92 4.51 40.68
N ASP A 195 -19.13 5.01 39.74
CA ASP A 195 -19.68 5.77 38.62
C ASP A 195 -19.57 5.02 37.29
N LYS A 196 -20.56 5.26 36.42
CA LYS A 196 -20.71 4.56 35.15
C LYS A 196 -19.55 4.96 34.26
N SER A 197 -18.78 3.98 33.79
CA SER A 197 -17.67 4.25 32.88
C SER A 197 -18.19 4.90 31.60
N GLU A 198 -18.02 6.22 31.51
CA GLU A 198 -18.10 6.93 30.26
C GLU A 198 -17.17 6.22 29.28
N THR A 199 -17.75 5.68 28.21
CA THR A 199 -16.98 4.99 27.18
C THR A 199 -16.12 6.03 26.48
N LYS A 200 -14.89 6.21 26.97
CA LYS A 200 -13.80 6.82 26.21
C LYS A 200 -13.73 6.07 24.88
N THR A 201 -14.30 6.65 23.83
CA THR A 201 -14.30 6.06 22.50
C THR A 201 -12.87 6.03 22.02
N SER A 202 -12.22 4.88 22.18
CA SER A 202 -10.86 4.69 21.71
C SER A 202 -10.83 4.99 20.21
N ASN A 203 -10.01 5.95 19.77
CA ASN A 203 -9.86 6.33 18.35
C ASN A 203 -9.22 5.23 17.48
N LYS A 204 -9.12 4.00 18.01
CA LYS A 204 -8.69 2.79 17.32
C LYS A 204 -9.66 2.48 16.18
N ILE A 205 -9.13 2.07 15.03
CA ILE A 205 -9.91 1.71 13.85
C ILE A 205 -9.35 0.44 13.22
N PHE A 206 -10.21 -0.34 12.56
CA PHE A 206 -9.74 -1.42 11.69
C PHE A 206 -9.05 -0.83 10.46
N GLN A 207 -7.80 -1.24 10.23
CA GLN A 207 -6.97 -0.77 9.12
C GLN A 207 -6.07 -1.89 8.60
N GLY A 208 -5.77 -1.86 7.31
CA GLY A 208 -4.82 -2.75 6.65
C GLY A 208 -4.21 -2.00 5.49
N LEU A 209 -3.40 -0.99 5.79
CA LEU A 209 -2.83 -0.07 4.81
C LEU A 209 -1.34 -0.35 4.68
N GLY A 210 -0.84 -0.49 3.46
CA GLY A 210 0.58 -0.73 3.21
C GLY A 210 1.11 -0.02 1.99
N ILE A 211 2.43 0.03 1.88
CA ILE A 211 3.12 0.48 0.68
C ILE A 211 3.74 -0.74 0.01
N ILE A 212 3.50 -0.92 -1.28
CA ILE A 212 4.23 -1.90 -2.11
C ILE A 212 4.96 -1.14 -3.22
N GLU A 213 6.08 -1.70 -3.67
CA GLU A 213 6.71 -1.27 -4.92
C GLU A 213 6.44 -2.34 -5.98
N GLY A 214 6.07 -1.91 -7.18
CA GLY A 214 5.86 -2.86 -8.27
C GLY A 214 5.57 -2.21 -9.62
N LYS A 215 5.73 -3.00 -10.69
CA LYS A 215 5.41 -2.55 -12.06
C LYS A 215 3.92 -2.72 -12.31
N ILE A 216 3.23 -1.69 -12.81
CA ILE A 216 1.82 -1.79 -13.19
C ILE A 216 1.75 -2.31 -14.63
N ILE A 217 1.04 -3.41 -14.84
CA ILE A 217 0.80 -3.98 -16.17
C ILE A 217 -0.70 -4.03 -16.48
N LYS A 218 -1.09 -3.73 -17.72
CA LYS A 218 -2.46 -4.02 -18.19
C LYS A 218 -2.66 -5.54 -18.23
N ARG A 219 -3.82 -6.02 -17.80
CA ARG A 219 -4.17 -7.44 -17.85
C ARG A 219 -4.64 -7.90 -19.24
N PHE A 220 -5.19 -6.97 -20.00
CA PHE A 220 -5.55 -7.14 -21.41
C PHE A 220 -5.18 -5.83 -22.10
N GLU A 221 -4.56 -5.90 -23.28
CA GLU A 221 -3.97 -4.74 -23.96
C GLU A 221 -5.01 -3.65 -24.22
N ASP A 222 -6.20 -4.05 -24.69
CA ASP A 222 -7.35 -3.18 -24.98
C ASP A 222 -8.20 -2.79 -23.75
N ASN A 223 -7.83 -3.20 -22.53
CA ASN A 223 -8.72 -3.03 -21.36
C ASN A 223 -8.10 -2.29 -20.18
N ASP A 224 -8.20 -0.96 -20.27
CA ASP A 224 -7.92 0.03 -19.23
C ASP A 224 -8.72 -0.11 -17.92
N LYS A 225 -9.58 -1.13 -17.74
CA LYS A 225 -10.30 -1.39 -16.47
C LYS A 225 -9.62 -2.45 -15.61
N TYR A 226 -8.63 -3.18 -16.14
CA TYR A 226 -8.01 -4.31 -15.45
C TYR A 226 -6.49 -4.20 -15.48
N TYR A 227 -5.92 -3.86 -14.32
CA TYR A 227 -4.48 -3.84 -14.09
C TYR A 227 -4.07 -4.99 -13.16
N ASN A 228 -2.83 -5.43 -13.31
CA ASN A 228 -2.11 -6.18 -12.30
C ASN A 228 -0.91 -5.34 -11.84
N VAL A 229 -0.34 -5.72 -10.70
CA VAL A 229 0.95 -5.23 -10.22
C VAL A 229 1.91 -6.40 -10.07
N VAL A 230 3.13 -6.26 -10.60
CA VAL A 230 4.22 -7.22 -10.42
C VAL A 230 5.06 -6.77 -9.23
N VAL A 231 5.12 -7.61 -8.18
CA VAL A 231 5.88 -7.37 -6.94
C VAL A 231 6.82 -8.56 -6.73
N GLY A 232 8.13 -8.32 -6.82
CA GLY A 232 9.10 -9.40 -6.98
C GLY A 232 8.79 -10.20 -8.26
N GLU A 233 8.78 -11.53 -8.15
CA GLU A 233 8.46 -12.43 -9.28
C GLU A 233 6.94 -12.69 -9.44
N LYS A 234 6.09 -12.14 -8.56
CA LYS A 234 4.66 -12.48 -8.51
C LYS A 234 3.76 -11.37 -9.03
N THR A 235 2.72 -11.77 -9.75
CA THR A 235 1.72 -10.89 -10.35
C THR A 235 0.42 -10.92 -9.56
N TYR A 236 0.04 -9.78 -8.97
CA TYR A 236 -1.17 -9.62 -8.17
C TYR A 236 -2.20 -8.78 -8.91
N LYS A 237 -3.49 -9.12 -8.76
CA LYS A 237 -4.56 -8.28 -9.32
C LYS A 237 -4.60 -6.91 -8.61
N LEU A 238 -4.56 -5.84 -9.39
CA LEU A 238 -4.72 -4.47 -8.89
C LEU A 238 -6.17 -4.00 -9.11
N ILE A 239 -6.79 -3.47 -8.07
CA ILE A 239 -8.20 -3.05 -8.05
C ILE A 239 -8.24 -1.53 -7.88
N ILE A 240 -8.76 -0.83 -8.89
CA ILE A 240 -8.85 0.63 -8.89
C ILE A 240 -10.32 1.03 -8.79
N HIS A 241 -10.75 1.51 -7.63
CA HIS A 241 -12.14 1.94 -7.40
C HIS A 241 -12.36 3.45 -7.61
N ARG A 242 -11.33 4.27 -7.39
CA ARG A 242 -11.44 5.74 -7.47
C ARG A 242 -11.08 6.20 -8.88
N ARG A 243 -12.01 6.84 -9.58
CA ARG A 243 -11.81 7.35 -10.94
C ARG A 243 -10.56 8.25 -11.06
N ARG A 244 -10.36 9.20 -10.14
CA ARG A 244 -9.14 10.04 -10.08
C ARG A 244 -7.83 9.23 -10.02
N VAL A 245 -7.81 8.08 -9.34
CA VAL A 245 -6.62 7.22 -9.27
C VAL A 245 -6.45 6.42 -10.55
N LEU A 246 -7.54 5.99 -11.18
CA LEU A 246 -7.52 5.36 -12.50
C LEU A 246 -7.00 6.31 -13.58
N ASP A 247 -7.51 7.55 -13.59
CA ASP A 247 -7.11 8.58 -14.56
C ASP A 247 -5.62 8.94 -14.38
N PHE A 248 -5.13 9.02 -13.13
CA PHE A 248 -3.70 9.19 -12.83
C PHE A 248 -2.88 8.00 -13.33
N VAL A 249 -3.25 6.76 -12.97
CA VAL A 249 -2.53 5.53 -13.39
C VAL A 249 -2.49 5.39 -14.92
N LYS A 250 -3.54 5.82 -15.64
CA LYS A 250 -3.54 5.91 -17.11
C LYS A 250 -2.54 6.93 -17.63
N ALA A 251 -2.54 8.14 -17.07
CA ALA A 251 -1.67 9.24 -17.49
C ALA A 251 -0.18 8.97 -17.18
N THR A 252 0.11 8.20 -16.14
CA THR A 252 1.47 7.80 -15.72
C THR A 252 1.74 6.31 -15.98
N TYR A 253 1.06 5.69 -16.95
CA TYR A 253 1.25 4.27 -17.24
C TYR A 253 2.59 4.03 -17.93
N ASN A 254 3.50 3.35 -17.24
CA ASN A 254 4.77 2.89 -17.77
C ASN A 254 4.99 1.43 -17.32
N PRO A 255 4.95 0.43 -18.21
CA PRO A 255 5.06 -0.98 -17.84
C PRO A 255 6.47 -1.39 -17.37
N ASP A 256 7.50 -0.62 -17.75
CA ASP A 256 8.89 -0.93 -17.43
C ASP A 256 9.34 -0.36 -16.09
N GLU A 257 8.61 0.62 -15.55
CA GLU A 257 8.97 1.38 -14.35
C GLU A 257 8.24 0.84 -13.11
N THR A 258 8.96 0.80 -11.98
CA THR A 258 8.35 0.48 -10.68
C THR A 258 7.69 1.73 -10.10
N GLN A 259 6.50 1.56 -9.53
CA GLN A 259 5.77 2.63 -8.86
C GLN A 259 5.57 2.26 -7.38
N LEU A 260 5.69 3.26 -6.49
CA LEU A 260 5.31 3.12 -5.09
C LEU A 260 3.79 3.25 -4.99
N LEU A 261 3.12 2.20 -4.52
CA LEU A 261 1.66 2.13 -4.45
C LEU A 261 1.22 2.05 -2.99
N LEU A 262 0.40 3.02 -2.57
CA LEU A 262 -0.33 2.94 -1.32
C LEU A 262 -1.55 2.03 -1.55
N VAL A 263 -1.60 0.89 -0.85
CA VAL A 263 -2.56 -0.19 -1.12
C VAL A 263 -3.27 -0.70 0.14
N TYR A 264 -4.43 -1.29 -0.09
CA TYR A 264 -5.16 -2.11 0.88
C TYR A 264 -5.21 -3.55 0.34
N PRO A 265 -4.75 -4.59 1.06
CA PRO A 265 -4.79 -5.95 0.58
C PRO A 265 -6.22 -6.50 0.67
N ASN A 266 -6.63 -7.34 -0.28
CA ASN A 266 -7.91 -8.03 -0.29
C ASN A 266 -7.64 -9.51 -0.54
N LEU A 267 -8.03 -10.33 0.43
CA LEU A 267 -7.70 -11.75 0.43
C LEU A 267 -8.95 -12.62 0.34
N VAL A 268 -8.88 -13.65 -0.51
CA VAL A 268 -9.92 -14.68 -0.60
C VAL A 268 -9.33 -16.00 -0.14
N HIS A 269 -9.62 -16.32 1.13
CA HIS A 269 -9.46 -17.67 1.67
C HIS A 269 -10.52 -18.60 1.06
N TYR A 270 -10.06 -19.72 0.52
CA TYR A 270 -10.90 -20.82 0.05
C TYR A 270 -11.04 -21.87 1.14
N ARG A 271 -12.15 -22.63 1.14
CA ARG A 271 -12.19 -23.90 1.88
C ARG A 271 -11.20 -24.84 1.24
N GLN A 272 -10.30 -25.41 2.03
CA GLN A 272 -9.32 -26.40 1.58
C GLN A 272 -10.02 -27.77 1.42
N PRO A 273 -10.13 -28.33 0.21
CA PRO A 273 -10.51 -29.73 0.04
C PRO A 273 -9.47 -30.67 0.67
N LYS A 274 -9.87 -31.88 1.07
CA LYS A 274 -8.91 -32.89 1.60
C LYS A 274 -7.87 -33.30 0.55
N GLU A 275 -8.21 -33.21 -0.73
CA GLU A 275 -7.42 -33.72 -1.86
C GLU A 275 -6.46 -32.70 -2.48
N ARG A 276 -6.60 -31.40 -2.16
CA ARG A 276 -5.73 -30.35 -2.72
C ARG A 276 -5.71 -29.11 -1.84
N THR A 277 -4.56 -28.47 -1.71
CA THR A 277 -4.46 -27.12 -1.17
C THR A 277 -4.79 -26.11 -2.27
N LEU A 278 -5.79 -25.26 -2.03
CA LEU A 278 -6.11 -24.11 -2.89
C LEU A 278 -5.30 -22.90 -2.42
N PRO A 279 -4.55 -22.24 -3.32
CA PRO A 279 -3.70 -21.11 -2.96
C PRO A 279 -4.53 -19.92 -2.48
N LEU A 280 -3.94 -19.15 -1.56
CA LEU A 280 -4.52 -17.92 -1.06
C LEU A 280 -4.56 -16.86 -2.16
N LYS A 281 -5.75 -16.41 -2.54
CA LYS A 281 -5.84 -15.38 -3.58
C LYS A 281 -5.67 -13.99 -2.99
N ILE A 282 -4.51 -13.40 -3.23
CA ILE A 282 -4.18 -12.01 -2.88
C ILE A 282 -4.50 -11.07 -4.05
N SER A 283 -4.98 -9.88 -3.73
CA SER A 283 -5.17 -8.76 -4.65
C SER A 283 -5.06 -7.44 -3.90
N PHE A 284 -4.65 -6.36 -4.54
CA PHE A 284 -4.44 -5.06 -3.89
C PHE A 284 -5.43 -4.03 -4.42
N THR A 285 -6.14 -3.34 -3.54
CA THR A 285 -6.88 -2.12 -3.91
C THR A 285 -5.95 -0.94 -3.78
N ILE A 286 -5.72 -0.21 -4.87
CA ILE A 286 -4.92 1.01 -4.82
C ILE A 286 -5.70 2.14 -4.16
N VAL A 287 -5.02 2.84 -3.26
CA VAL A 287 -5.49 4.05 -2.56
C VAL A 287 -4.91 5.29 -3.23
N ALA A 288 -3.61 5.26 -3.54
CA ALA A 288 -2.87 6.28 -4.29
C ALA A 288 -1.60 5.68 -4.92
N VAL A 289 -1.09 6.31 -5.98
CA VAL A 289 0.32 6.21 -6.38
C VAL A 289 1.10 7.25 -5.58
N LEU A 290 2.29 6.91 -5.12
CA LEU A 290 3.17 7.76 -4.33
C LEU A 290 4.43 8.11 -5.12
N GLN A 291 4.94 9.33 -4.94
CA GLN A 291 6.28 9.72 -5.40
C GLN A 291 7.36 9.35 -4.36
N GLU A 292 6.98 9.30 -3.08
CA GLU A 292 7.89 9.12 -1.94
C GLU A 292 7.22 8.28 -0.84
N LEU A 293 8.02 7.68 0.04
CA LEU A 293 7.52 6.96 1.22
C LEU A 293 6.81 7.91 2.19
N ARG A 294 5.65 7.50 2.68
CA ARG A 294 4.80 8.27 3.62
C ARG A 294 4.19 7.33 4.67
N HIS A 295 3.47 7.91 5.64
CA HIS A 295 2.73 7.16 6.68
C HIS A 295 3.60 6.32 7.65
N GLY A 296 4.92 6.53 7.71
CA GLY A 296 5.81 5.76 8.59
C GLY A 296 5.99 4.30 8.18
N LEU A 297 5.76 3.99 6.90
CA LEU A 297 5.89 2.66 6.29
C LEU A 297 6.96 2.69 5.21
N LYS A 298 7.81 1.66 5.17
CA LYS A 298 8.75 1.39 4.07
C LYS A 298 8.08 0.55 2.98
N VAL A 299 8.83 0.27 1.91
CA VAL A 299 8.42 -0.66 0.86
C VAL A 299 8.10 -2.04 1.46
N ASN A 300 6.97 -2.60 1.05
CA ASN A 300 6.36 -3.84 1.54
C ASN A 300 5.95 -3.81 3.04
N GLU A 301 5.98 -2.68 3.74
CA GLU A 301 5.44 -2.59 5.10
C GLU A 301 3.94 -2.22 5.11
N PHE A 302 3.21 -2.81 6.04
CA PHE A 302 1.78 -2.64 6.26
C PHE A 302 1.49 -2.32 7.72
N ARG A 303 0.68 -1.29 7.98
CA ARG A 303 -0.02 -1.09 9.26
C ARG A 303 -1.28 -1.94 9.27
N LEU A 304 -1.31 -2.94 10.15
CA LEU A 304 -2.44 -3.85 10.35
C LEU A 304 -3.04 -3.61 11.74
N CYS A 305 -4.28 -3.13 11.77
CA CYS A 305 -5.05 -2.89 12.98
C CYS A 305 -6.33 -3.75 12.92
N GLY A 306 -6.44 -4.76 13.79
CA GLY A 306 -7.53 -5.74 13.73
C GLY A 306 -7.48 -6.81 14.81
N ILE A 307 -8.35 -7.82 14.71
CA ILE A 307 -8.44 -8.90 15.71
C ILE A 307 -7.47 -10.02 15.36
N TYR A 308 -6.52 -10.33 16.25
CA TYR A 308 -5.60 -11.45 16.12
C TYR A 308 -6.30 -12.78 16.43
N GLN A 309 -6.36 -13.69 15.46
CA GLN A 309 -7.12 -14.94 15.61
C GLN A 309 -6.66 -16.06 14.66
N GLN A 310 -7.13 -17.27 14.92
CA GLN A 310 -7.07 -18.40 13.99
C GLN A 310 -8.46 -18.63 13.38
N ILE A 311 -8.53 -18.90 12.07
CA ILE A 311 -9.81 -19.11 11.35
C ILE A 311 -9.84 -20.52 10.75
N GLY A 312 -11.00 -21.19 10.76
CA GLY A 312 -11.15 -22.54 10.20
C GLY A 312 -10.96 -22.69 8.67
N LEU A 313 -10.45 -21.66 7.98
CA LEU A 313 -10.10 -21.68 6.55
C LEU A 313 -8.59 -21.62 6.30
N TYR A 314 -7.77 -21.36 7.33
CA TYR A 314 -6.33 -21.17 7.24
C TYR A 314 -5.67 -21.75 8.50
N SER A 315 -4.61 -22.53 8.34
CA SER A 315 -3.97 -23.24 9.46
C SER A 315 -3.22 -22.33 10.43
N GLY A 316 -2.60 -21.24 9.93
CA GLY A 316 -1.89 -20.26 10.74
C GLY A 316 -2.79 -19.17 11.33
N THR A 317 -2.17 -18.15 11.91
CA THR A 317 -2.86 -17.00 12.48
C THR A 317 -3.11 -15.89 11.45
N VAL A 318 -4.11 -15.05 11.71
CA VAL A 318 -4.51 -13.93 10.86
C VAL A 318 -4.79 -12.68 11.68
N ILE A 319 -4.57 -11.51 11.09
CA ILE A 319 -5.20 -10.26 11.50
C ILE A 319 -6.50 -10.09 10.72
N SER A 320 -7.64 -10.10 11.42
CA SER A 320 -8.95 -9.83 10.83
C SER A 320 -9.24 -8.34 10.85
N VAL A 321 -9.21 -7.72 9.66
CA VAL A 321 -9.55 -6.32 9.47
C VAL A 321 -11.01 -6.20 9.04
N HIS A 322 -11.85 -5.66 9.92
CA HIS A 322 -13.28 -5.45 9.70
C HIS A 322 -13.57 -4.11 9.01
N ARG A 323 -14.82 -3.86 8.62
CA ARG A 323 -15.24 -2.55 8.08
C ARG A 323 -15.72 -1.65 9.21
N ASN A 324 -14.99 -0.55 9.45
CA ASN A 324 -15.35 0.47 10.45
C ASN A 324 -16.78 0.99 10.26
N LYS A 325 -17.51 1.16 11.36
CA LYS A 325 -18.87 1.67 11.36
C LYS A 325 -18.86 3.17 11.06
N THR A 326 -19.37 3.53 9.89
CA THR A 326 -19.58 4.91 9.45
C THR A 326 -20.98 5.04 8.84
N GLU A 327 -21.61 6.20 8.96
CA GLU A 327 -22.94 6.42 8.39
C GLU A 327 -22.93 6.24 6.86
N HIS A 328 -21.87 6.66 6.16
CA HIS A 328 -21.71 6.37 4.74
C HIS A 328 -21.74 4.86 4.42
N LEU A 329 -20.99 4.03 5.16
CA LEU A 329 -21.01 2.58 4.96
C LEU A 329 -22.39 1.98 5.27
N LYS A 330 -23.03 2.43 6.35
CA LYS A 330 -24.38 2.01 6.76
C LYS A 330 -25.41 2.33 5.67
N HIS A 331 -25.42 3.54 5.13
CA HIS A 331 -26.28 3.90 3.98
C HIS A 331 -25.95 3.09 2.72
N PHE A 332 -24.66 2.83 2.44
CA PHE A 332 -24.25 2.04 1.29
C PHE A 332 -24.71 0.58 1.39
N VAL A 333 -24.55 -0.04 2.56
CA VAL A 333 -25.05 -1.40 2.86
C VAL A 333 -26.57 -1.45 2.81
N ASN A 334 -27.27 -0.45 3.34
CA ASN A 334 -28.73 -0.37 3.30
C ASN A 334 -29.30 -0.24 1.88
N ARG A 335 -28.54 0.34 0.94
CA ARG A 335 -28.85 0.37 -0.50
C ARG A 335 -28.49 -0.92 -1.24
N ASN A 336 -27.59 -1.74 -0.71
CA ASN A 336 -27.05 -2.96 -1.34
C ASN A 336 -27.23 -4.19 -0.41
N LYS A 337 -28.46 -4.42 0.08
CA LYS A 337 -28.76 -5.43 1.12
C LYS A 337 -28.43 -6.86 0.67
N ASP A 338 -28.65 -7.15 -0.61
CA ASP A 338 -28.28 -8.40 -1.29
C ASP A 338 -26.76 -8.67 -1.24
N ARG A 339 -25.94 -7.62 -1.36
CA ARG A 339 -24.47 -7.71 -1.34
C ARG A 339 -23.87 -7.52 0.05
N ALA A 340 -24.66 -7.14 1.06
CA ALA A 340 -24.22 -6.78 2.41
C ALA A 340 -23.26 -7.80 3.04
N LYS A 341 -23.54 -9.11 2.89
CA LYS A 341 -22.67 -10.19 3.39
C LYS A 341 -21.25 -10.14 2.82
N ASN A 342 -21.11 -9.81 1.53
CA ASN A 342 -19.82 -9.72 0.85
C ASN A 342 -19.14 -8.36 1.11
N LEU A 343 -19.90 -7.28 1.21
CA LEU A 343 -19.39 -5.93 1.51
C LEU A 343 -18.80 -5.83 2.92
N LEU A 344 -19.43 -6.51 3.89
CA LEU A 344 -19.03 -6.52 5.30
C LEU A 344 -18.14 -7.70 5.69
N ARG A 345 -17.75 -8.56 4.73
CA ARG A 345 -16.79 -9.65 4.98
C ARG A 345 -15.49 -9.06 5.51
N ALA A 346 -15.00 -9.60 6.63
CA ALA A 346 -13.69 -9.24 7.17
C ALA A 346 -12.57 -9.70 6.23
N ASN A 347 -11.52 -8.90 6.16
CA ASN A 347 -10.31 -9.22 5.42
C ASN A 347 -9.33 -9.91 6.37
N HIS A 348 -9.09 -11.21 6.16
CA HIS A 348 -8.23 -12.01 7.03
C HIS A 348 -6.82 -12.04 6.41
N ILE A 349 -5.87 -11.32 7.00
CA ILE A 349 -4.50 -11.18 6.51
C ILE A 349 -3.63 -12.18 7.28
N PRO A 350 -3.05 -13.22 6.64
CA PRO A 350 -2.12 -14.13 7.30
C PRO A 350 -0.94 -13.37 7.89
N ILE A 351 -0.63 -13.67 9.14
CA ILE A 351 0.51 -13.12 9.85
C ILE A 351 1.37 -14.27 10.38
N PHE A 352 2.69 -14.11 10.28
CA PHE A 352 3.68 -14.92 10.97
C PHE A 352 4.18 -14.09 12.15
N TRP A 353 3.75 -14.48 13.36
CA TRP A 353 4.03 -13.80 14.62
C TRP A 353 4.11 -14.85 15.74
N GLU A 354 5.32 -15.37 15.97
CA GLU A 354 5.57 -16.47 16.92
C GLU A 354 5.61 -15.99 18.37
N ASP A 355 6.19 -14.81 18.59
CA ASP A 355 6.44 -14.14 19.87
C ASP A 355 5.31 -13.19 20.29
N SER A 356 4.07 -13.46 19.88
CA SER A 356 2.93 -12.60 20.21
C SER A 356 2.67 -12.56 21.72
N PRO A 357 2.54 -11.36 22.34
CA PRO A 357 2.28 -11.23 23.78
C PRO A 357 0.88 -11.70 24.19
N VAL A 358 -0.01 -11.98 23.22
CA VAL A 358 -1.36 -12.47 23.44
C VAL A 358 -1.64 -13.68 22.55
N LYS A 359 -2.43 -14.63 23.05
CA LYS A 359 -2.83 -15.79 22.25
C LYS A 359 -3.81 -15.37 21.15
N PRO A 360 -3.72 -15.96 19.94
CA PRO A 360 -4.72 -15.73 18.90
C PRO A 360 -6.08 -16.25 19.38
N PHE A 361 -7.15 -15.47 19.18
CA PHE A 361 -8.49 -15.94 19.41
C PHE A 361 -8.79 -17.20 18.57
N GLN A 362 -9.30 -18.26 19.18
CA GLN A 362 -9.72 -19.47 18.48
C GLN A 362 -11.19 -19.75 18.82
N TYR A 363 -12.06 -19.72 17.82
CA TYR A 363 -13.49 -19.98 18.04
C TYR A 363 -13.72 -21.47 18.29
N ASN A 364 -14.24 -21.82 19.47
CA ASN A 364 -14.62 -23.18 19.81
C ASN A 364 -16.15 -23.33 19.70
N PRO A 365 -16.69 -24.10 18.74
CA PRO A 365 -18.13 -24.24 18.56
C PRO A 365 -18.85 -24.92 19.73
N ASN A 366 -18.12 -25.60 20.63
CA ASN A 366 -18.66 -26.33 21.76
C ASN A 366 -18.78 -25.48 23.04
N LEU A 367 -18.36 -24.21 23.00
CA LEU A 367 -18.39 -23.30 24.15
C LEU A 367 -19.39 -22.15 23.95
N ASP A 368 -20.11 -21.82 25.01
CA ASP A 368 -20.94 -20.60 25.06
C ASP A 368 -20.10 -19.36 24.81
N LYS A 369 -20.72 -18.27 24.33
CA LYS A 369 -20.01 -17.03 23.95
C LYS A 369 -19.15 -16.45 25.06
N ASP A 370 -19.61 -16.57 26.30
CA ASP A 370 -18.99 -15.98 27.49
C ASP A 370 -17.89 -16.90 28.07
N LYS A 371 -17.78 -18.14 27.53
CA LYS A 371 -16.70 -19.10 27.77
C LYS A 371 -15.70 -19.17 26.62
N GLN A 372 -15.87 -18.35 25.57
CA GLN A 372 -14.90 -18.25 24.49
C GLN A 372 -13.62 -17.57 24.98
N ALA A 373 -12.49 -17.88 24.32
CA ALA A 373 -11.25 -17.15 24.55
C ALA A 373 -11.40 -15.65 24.23
N ASP A 374 -10.54 -14.84 24.84
CA ASP A 374 -10.51 -13.40 24.62
C ASP A 374 -10.20 -13.00 23.18
N ARG A 375 -10.74 -11.86 22.76
CA ARG A 375 -10.53 -11.28 21.43
C ARG A 375 -9.73 -10.00 21.52
N TYR A 376 -8.42 -10.14 21.40
CA TYR A 376 -7.51 -9.00 21.35
C TYR A 376 -7.58 -8.29 20.00
N PHE A 377 -7.87 -6.99 20.05
CA PHE A 377 -7.53 -6.05 19.00
C PHE A 377 -6.04 -5.67 19.14
N VAL A 378 -5.29 -5.79 18.07
CA VAL A 378 -3.86 -5.48 18.00
C VAL A 378 -3.61 -4.45 16.90
N GLU A 379 -2.58 -3.63 17.10
CA GLU A 379 -2.04 -2.72 16.09
C GLU A 379 -0.58 -3.09 15.86
N ILE A 380 -0.25 -3.56 14.67
CA ILE A 380 1.10 -4.03 14.32
C ILE A 380 1.58 -3.40 13.01
N LYS A 381 2.89 -3.29 12.86
CA LYS A 381 3.54 -3.16 11.57
C LYS A 381 4.00 -4.55 11.12
N ALA A 382 3.78 -4.87 9.86
CA ALA A 382 4.09 -6.17 9.29
C ALA A 382 4.66 -6.04 7.87
N GLN A 383 5.67 -6.85 7.53
CA GLN A 383 6.28 -6.89 6.21
C GLN A 383 5.56 -7.92 5.33
N PHE A 384 5.09 -7.52 4.15
CA PHE A 384 4.62 -8.46 3.15
C PHE A 384 5.79 -9.22 2.53
N LEU A 385 5.68 -10.54 2.47
CA LEU A 385 6.65 -11.46 1.92
C LEU A 385 6.05 -12.10 0.64
N PRO A 386 6.30 -11.56 -0.57
CA PRO A 386 5.68 -12.03 -1.80
C PRO A 386 5.88 -13.53 -2.01
N ASP A 387 7.10 -14.03 -1.80
CA ASP A 387 7.50 -15.42 -2.00
C ASP A 387 6.63 -16.42 -1.21
N ARG A 388 6.22 -16.03 0.00
CA ARG A 388 5.39 -16.84 0.92
C ARG A 388 3.89 -16.47 0.89
N GLU A 389 3.52 -15.36 0.25
CA GLU A 389 2.16 -14.81 0.24
C GLU A 389 1.59 -14.57 1.66
N GLN A 390 2.46 -14.15 2.57
CA GLN A 390 2.19 -13.93 3.99
C GLN A 390 2.78 -12.60 4.45
N TRP A 391 2.38 -12.14 5.63
CA TRP A 391 3.00 -11.01 6.30
C TRP A 391 3.83 -11.52 7.49
N GLY A 392 5.06 -11.05 7.65
CA GLY A 392 5.85 -11.24 8.87
C GLY A 392 5.64 -10.07 9.83
N PHE A 393 5.55 -10.34 11.14
CA PHE A 393 5.56 -9.30 12.16
C PHE A 393 6.87 -8.49 12.14
N ILE A 394 6.79 -7.17 12.42
CA ILE A 394 7.96 -6.29 12.60
C ILE A 394 7.96 -5.70 14.00
N GLU A 395 6.87 -4.99 14.35
CA GLU A 395 6.75 -4.27 15.61
C GLU A 395 5.28 -4.10 16.03
N LEU A 396 5.08 -3.96 17.34
CA LEU A 396 3.81 -3.61 17.94
C LEU A 396 3.66 -2.08 17.95
N LEU A 397 2.58 -1.56 17.36
CA LEU A 397 2.29 -0.12 17.28
C LEU A 397 1.46 0.40 18.47
N GLY A 398 0.94 -0.51 19.29
CA GLY A 398 0.21 -0.22 20.52
C GLY A 398 -0.24 -1.50 21.21
N GLU A 399 -0.42 -1.44 22.52
CA GLU A 399 -0.74 -2.61 23.35
C GLU A 399 -2.02 -3.34 22.87
N PRO A 400 -2.05 -4.69 22.90
CA PRO A 400 -3.25 -5.47 22.64
C PRO A 400 -4.38 -5.10 23.61
N THR A 401 -5.57 -4.83 23.09
CA THR A 401 -6.73 -4.45 23.91
C THR A 401 -7.95 -5.34 23.66
N LEU A 402 -8.67 -5.68 24.73
CA LEU A 402 -9.98 -6.35 24.65
C LEU A 402 -11.08 -5.43 24.09
N GLN A 403 -10.88 -4.10 24.17
CA GLN A 403 -11.75 -3.12 23.55
C GLN A 403 -11.59 -3.18 22.01
N LEU A 404 -12.69 -3.49 21.32
CA LEU A 404 -12.75 -3.54 19.87
C LEU A 404 -13.32 -2.22 19.31
N PRO A 405 -12.75 -1.66 18.21
CA PRO A 405 -13.37 -0.55 17.49
C PRO A 405 -14.79 -0.86 17.02
N ASP A 406 -15.58 0.19 16.79
CA ASP A 406 -16.97 0.02 16.36
C ASP A 406 -17.03 -0.38 14.86
N PHE A 407 -17.60 -1.56 14.55
CA PHE A 407 -17.58 -2.14 13.21
C PHE A 407 -18.91 -2.72 12.73
N MET A 408 -19.11 -2.70 11.41
CA MET A 408 -20.31 -3.25 10.78
C MET A 408 -20.20 -4.77 10.64
N LYS A 409 -21.09 -5.50 11.31
CA LYS A 409 -21.17 -6.98 11.25
C LYS A 409 -21.98 -7.42 10.01
N PRO A 410 -21.56 -8.47 9.28
CA PRO A 410 -22.37 -9.06 8.22
C PRO A 410 -23.76 -9.48 8.73
N PRO A 411 -24.81 -9.37 7.91
CA PRO A 411 -26.11 -9.94 8.25
C PRO A 411 -26.00 -11.46 8.42
N LYS A 412 -26.66 -12.01 9.43
CA LYS A 412 -26.73 -13.46 9.65
C LYS A 412 -27.51 -14.10 8.49
N PRO A 413 -27.01 -15.19 7.87
CA PRO A 413 -27.83 -15.99 6.96
C PRO A 413 -28.98 -16.64 7.75
N GLY A 414 -30.21 -16.51 7.27
CA GLY A 414 -31.39 -17.02 7.98
C GLY A 414 -31.84 -16.10 9.11
N GLY A 415 -32.46 -14.97 8.76
CA GLY A 415 -33.11 -14.08 9.71
C GLY A 415 -34.46 -14.62 10.19
N THR A 416 -34.48 -15.74 10.92
CA THR A 416 -35.57 -15.92 11.89
C THR A 416 -35.42 -14.82 12.93
N LYS A 417 -36.43 -13.93 13.00
CA LYS A 417 -36.57 -13.02 14.14
C LYS A 417 -36.50 -13.87 15.41
N SER A 418 -35.66 -13.47 16.35
CA SER A 418 -35.60 -14.11 17.67
C SER A 418 -37.00 -14.03 18.29
N LYS A 419 -37.59 -15.19 18.61
CA LYS A 419 -38.95 -15.26 19.19
C LYS A 419 -39.04 -14.60 20.59
N SER A 420 -37.92 -14.21 21.19
CA SER A 420 -37.85 -13.42 22.44
C SER A 420 -38.67 -12.14 22.34
N ASP A 421 -38.44 -11.34 21.31
CA ASP A 421 -38.93 -9.95 21.23
C ASP A 421 -40.42 -9.88 20.89
N ASN A 422 -40.98 -11.01 20.42
CA ASN A 422 -42.40 -11.15 20.09
C ASN A 422 -43.18 -11.91 21.16
N LYS A 423 -42.53 -12.50 22.17
CA LYS A 423 -43.22 -13.12 23.31
C LYS A 423 -43.66 -12.04 24.31
N GLU A 424 -42.74 -11.15 24.70
CA GLU A 424 -43.03 -10.07 25.65
C GLU A 424 -44.10 -9.09 25.13
N LYS A 425 -44.16 -8.87 23.81
CA LYS A 425 -45.18 -8.01 23.17
C LYS A 425 -46.55 -8.68 23.02
N VAL A 426 -46.63 -10.01 23.07
CA VAL A 426 -47.90 -10.77 23.06
C VAL A 426 -48.40 -11.01 24.48
N GLU A 427 -47.50 -11.28 25.44
CA GLU A 427 -47.87 -11.39 26.86
C GLU A 427 -48.41 -10.06 27.41
N LYS A 428 -47.81 -8.91 27.07
CA LYS A 428 -48.36 -7.59 27.42
C LYS A 428 -49.72 -7.31 26.77
N MET A 429 -49.93 -7.75 25.52
CA MET A 429 -51.18 -7.50 24.80
C MET A 429 -52.33 -8.38 25.32
N ASN A 430 -52.04 -9.60 25.78
CA ASN A 430 -53.05 -10.47 26.41
C ASN A 430 -53.40 -10.01 27.84
N GLN A 431 -52.42 -9.56 28.63
CA GLN A 431 -52.68 -9.00 29.97
C GLN A 431 -53.56 -7.73 29.92
N GLU A 432 -53.43 -6.92 28.88
CA GLU A 432 -54.22 -5.69 28.69
C GLU A 432 -55.67 -5.95 28.22
N LEU A 433 -55.98 -7.18 27.77
CA LEU A 433 -57.30 -7.64 27.38
C LEU A 433 -58.09 -8.25 28.56
N ASP A 434 -57.44 -9.04 29.41
CA ASP A 434 -58.06 -9.64 30.62
C ASP A 434 -58.37 -8.62 31.72
N THR A 435 -57.88 -7.37 31.62
CA THR A 435 -58.17 -6.29 32.59
C THR A 435 -59.33 -5.38 32.14
N LYS A 436 -60.10 -5.78 31.11
CA LYS A 436 -61.22 -5.00 30.53
C LYS A 436 -62.53 -5.79 30.34
N GLN A 437 -62.66 -6.93 31.02
CA GLN A 437 -63.94 -7.61 31.30
C GLN A 437 -64.24 -7.50 32.79
#